data_AF-A0A352PRA2-F1
#
_entry.id   AF-A0A352PRA2-F1
#
_cell.length_a   1.000
_cell.length_b   1.000
_cell.length_c   1.000
_cell.angle_alpha   90.00
_cell.angle_beta   90.00
_cell.angle_gamma   90.00
#
_symmetry.space_group_name_H-M   'P 1'
#
loop_
_entity.id
_entity.type
_entity.pdbx_description
1 polymer ?
#
loop_
_entity_poly.entity_id
_entity_poly.type
_entity_poly.pdbx_seq_one_letter_code
_entity_poly.pdbx_strand_id
1 'polypeptide(L)'
;LSFSSLRADTLTPELLASLTRSRHQAVAIAPDAGSERLRRVINKGLSTEQILNAAEILVEAGVMQLKLYFMIGLPTETLDDLQALAGLTKKIKHHKL
;
A
#
# COMPACT_ATOMS: atom_id res chain seq x y z
N LEU A 1 8.16 -1.84 -20.51
CA LEU A 1 7.70 -0.85 -19.50
C LEU A 1 8.02 -1.41 -18.14
N SER A 2 8.79 -0.73 -17.28
CA SER A 2 9.06 -1.14 -15.89
C SER A 2 8.46 -0.07 -14.98
N PHE A 3 7.54 -0.44 -14.09
CA PHE A 3 6.92 0.49 -13.15
C PHE A 3 7.55 0.29 -11.77
N SER A 4 8.30 1.28 -11.29
CA SER A 4 9.00 1.20 -9.98
C SER A 4 8.07 1.53 -8.80
N SER A 5 6.96 2.24 -9.04
CA SER A 5 6.00 2.64 -8.01
C SER A 5 4.63 2.98 -8.62
N LEU A 6 3.54 2.56 -7.98
CA LEU A 6 2.17 2.90 -8.35
C LEU A 6 1.45 3.51 -7.15
N ARG A 7 0.59 4.50 -7.41
CA ARG A 7 -0.28 5.07 -6.36
C ARG A 7 -1.48 4.16 -6.17
N ALA A 8 -1.79 3.78 -4.92
CA ALA A 8 -2.90 2.89 -4.61
C ALA A 8 -4.26 3.42 -5.09
N ASP A 9 -4.43 4.74 -5.07
CA ASP A 9 -5.59 5.48 -5.55
C ASP A 9 -5.71 5.54 -7.09
N THR A 10 -4.71 5.07 -7.83
CA THR A 10 -4.68 5.10 -9.31
C THR A 10 -4.75 3.72 -9.97
N LEU A 11 -5.10 2.69 -9.21
CA LEU A 11 -5.24 1.32 -9.72
C LEU A 11 -6.51 1.19 -10.58
N THR A 12 -6.41 1.42 -11.89
CA THR A 12 -7.51 1.18 -12.85
C THR A 12 -7.41 -0.22 -13.48
N PRO A 13 -8.52 -0.78 -13.98
CA PRO A 13 -8.53 -2.08 -14.66
C PRO A 13 -7.56 -2.17 -15.85
N GLU A 14 -7.40 -1.09 -16.63
CA GLU A 14 -6.49 -1.07 -17.78
C GLU A 14 -5.02 -1.17 -17.34
N LEU A 15 -4.70 -0.55 -16.20
CA LEU A 15 -3.36 -0.60 -15.61
C LEU A 15 -3.05 -2.01 -15.10
N LEU A 16 -4.02 -2.66 -14.45
CA LEU A 16 -3.91 -4.05 -13.99
C LEU A 16 -3.69 -5.01 -15.15
N ALA A 17 -4.48 -4.90 -16.23
CA ALA A 17 -4.32 -5.73 -17.43
C ALA A 17 -2.94 -5.56 -18.10
N SER A 18 -2.36 -4.37 -17.98
CA SER A 18 -1.01 -4.08 -18.48
C SER A 18 0.08 -4.67 -17.57
N LEU A 19 -0.12 -4.65 -16.25
CA LEU A 19 0.75 -5.31 -15.27
C LEU A 19 0.79 -6.82 -15.48
N THR A 20 -0.37 -7.48 -15.59
CA THR A 20 -0.47 -8.93 -15.79
C THR A 20 0.25 -9.38 -17.07
N ARG A 21 0.15 -8.61 -18.16
CA ARG A 21 0.88 -8.89 -19.42
C ARG A 21 2.38 -8.72 -19.31
N SER A 22 2.85 -7.79 -18.47
CA SER A 22 4.27 -7.46 -18.35
C SER A 22 5.08 -8.47 -17.52
N ARG A 23 4.42 -9.45 -16.87
CA ARG A 23 5.02 -10.37 -15.88
C ARG A 23 5.77 -9.65 -14.75
N HIS A 24 5.49 -8.37 -14.51
CA HIS A 24 6.14 -7.63 -13.43
C HIS A 24 5.70 -8.17 -12.09
N GLN A 25 6.66 -8.74 -11.37
CA GLN A 25 6.42 -9.42 -10.12
C GLN A 25 6.32 -8.47 -8.94
N ALA A 26 6.80 -7.22 -9.06
CA ALA A 26 6.89 -6.28 -7.94
C ALA A 26 6.13 -4.97 -8.18
N VAL A 27 5.17 -4.65 -7.31
CA VAL A 27 4.48 -3.35 -7.29
C VAL A 27 4.64 -2.72 -5.92
N ALA A 28 4.80 -1.40 -5.88
CA ALA A 28 4.83 -0.65 -4.63
C ALA A 28 3.48 0.00 -4.35
N ILE A 29 3.03 -0.06 -3.09
CA ILE A 29 1.96 0.76 -2.51
C ILE A 29 2.61 1.70 -1.50
N ALA A 30 2.13 2.94 -1.42
CA ALA A 30 2.63 3.94 -0.48
C ALA A 30 1.52 4.35 0.51
N PRO A 31 1.39 3.65 1.66
CA PRO A 31 0.53 4.08 2.76
C PRO A 31 1.00 5.40 3.40
N ASP A 32 2.30 5.69 3.30
CA ASP A 32 3.04 6.83 3.86
C ASP A 32 3.09 6.88 5.40
N ALA A 33 2.03 6.46 6.09
CA ALA A 33 1.99 6.31 7.54
C ALA A 33 1.21 5.07 8.00
N GLY A 34 1.58 4.56 9.17
CA GLY A 34 1.01 3.34 9.75
C GLY A 34 -0.43 3.49 10.24
N SER A 35 -0.69 4.54 11.02
CA SER A 35 -2.03 4.84 11.54
C SER A 35 -2.84 5.70 10.57
N GLU A 36 -4.16 5.52 10.58
CA GLU A 36 -5.05 6.36 9.78
C GLU A 36 -5.06 7.81 10.24
N ARG A 37 -4.92 8.04 11.55
CA ARG A 37 -4.79 9.38 12.11
C ARG A 37 -3.59 10.11 11.50
N LEU A 38 -2.41 9.47 11.49
CA LEU A 38 -1.20 10.10 10.96
C LEU A 38 -1.27 10.27 9.44
N ARG A 39 -1.91 9.34 8.72
CA ARG A 39 -2.24 9.51 7.29
C ARG A 39 -3.11 10.74 7.04
N ARG A 40 -4.06 11.07 7.92
CA ARG A 40 -4.86 12.31 7.83
C ARG A 40 -4.02 13.56 8.12
N VAL A 41 -3.12 13.52 9.11
CA VAL A 41 -2.22 14.63 9.44
C VAL A 41 -1.36 15.05 8.25
N ILE A 42 -0.84 14.09 7.48
CA ILE A 42 -0.06 14.35 6.25
C ILE A 42 -0.92 14.52 4.99
N ASN A 43 -2.23 14.72 5.14
CA ASN A 43 -3.18 14.93 4.04
C ASN A 43 -3.23 13.78 3.01
N LYS A 44 -2.98 12.55 3.44
CA LYS A 44 -3.07 11.36 2.57
C LYS A 44 -4.51 10.86 2.44
N GLY A 45 -5.28 10.90 3.52
CA GLY A 45 -6.71 10.55 3.53
C GLY A 45 -7.04 9.09 3.21
N LEU A 46 -6.07 8.17 3.23
CA LEU A 46 -6.30 6.74 2.96
C LEU A 46 -6.73 5.98 4.23
N SER A 47 -7.84 5.26 4.14
CA SER A 47 -8.28 4.34 5.18
C SER A 47 -7.47 3.03 5.16
N THR A 48 -7.51 2.28 6.27
CA THR A 48 -6.88 0.96 6.31
C THR A 48 -7.53 -0.02 5.33
N GLU A 49 -8.85 0.01 5.20
CA GLU A 49 -9.59 -0.86 4.26
C GLU A 49 -9.20 -0.57 2.81
N GLN A 50 -9.04 0.70 2.43
CA GLN A 50 -8.63 1.07 1.07
C GLN A 50 -7.24 0.51 0.73
N ILE A 51 -6.30 0.52 1.68
CA ILE A 51 -4.95 -0.03 1.50
C ILE A 51 -5.00 -1.56 1.35
N LEU A 52 -5.83 -2.23 2.16
CA LEU A 52 -5.97 -3.69 2.09
C LEU A 52 -6.63 -4.13 0.79
N ASN A 53 -7.70 -3.46 0.37
CA ASN A 53 -8.38 -3.72 -0.90
C ASN A 53 -7.45 -3.49 -2.10
N ALA A 54 -6.62 -2.43 -2.06
CA ALA A 54 -5.62 -2.20 -3.10
C ALA A 54 -4.57 -3.32 -3.17
N ALA A 55 -4.15 -3.86 -2.02
CA ALA A 55 -3.23 -4.99 -1.97
C ALA A 55 -3.88 -6.27 -2.53
N GLU A 56 -5.14 -6.55 -2.18
CA GLU A 56 -5.90 -7.69 -2.68
C GLU A 56 -6.03 -7.66 -4.21
N ILE A 57 -6.48 -6.53 -4.78
CA ILE A 57 -6.60 -6.33 -6.23
C ILE A 57 -5.26 -6.57 -6.95
N LEU A 58 -4.15 -6.11 -6.38
CA LEU A 58 -2.83 -6.29 -6.97
C LEU A 58 -2.40 -7.76 -6.97
N VAL A 59 -2.68 -8.48 -5.90
CA VAL A 59 -2.35 -9.91 -5.82
C VAL A 59 -3.22 -10.72 -6.77
N GLU A 60 -4.53 -10.43 -6.85
CA GLU A 60 -5.44 -11.04 -7.82
C GLU A 60 -4.98 -10.80 -9.27
N ALA A 61 -4.37 -9.63 -9.55
CA ALA A 61 -3.78 -9.31 -10.84
C ALA A 61 -2.44 -10.03 -11.13
N GLY A 62 -1.96 -10.86 -10.20
CA GLY A 62 -0.75 -11.67 -10.35
C GLY A 62 0.53 -11.03 -9.82
N VAL A 63 0.45 -9.98 -8.99
CA VAL A 63 1.62 -9.37 -8.35
C VAL A 63 2.10 -10.26 -7.19
N MET A 64 3.32 -10.79 -7.32
CA MET A 64 3.88 -11.74 -6.35
C MET A 64 4.69 -11.06 -5.23
N GLN A 65 5.10 -9.81 -5.43
CA GLN A 65 5.92 -9.05 -4.50
C GLN A 65 5.33 -7.66 -4.30
N LEU A 66 4.87 -7.38 -3.08
CA LEU A 66 4.40 -6.06 -2.72
C LEU A 66 5.46 -5.30 -1.94
N LYS A 67 5.80 -4.09 -2.39
CA LYS A 67 6.67 -3.15 -1.69
C LYS A 67 5.83 -2.10 -0.99
N LEU A 68 6.20 -1.71 0.23
CA LEU A 68 5.51 -0.68 0.99
C LEU A 68 6.45 0.48 1.32
N TYR A 69 5.98 1.71 1.10
CA TYR A 69 6.71 2.92 1.50
C TYR A 69 6.05 3.58 2.71
N PHE A 70 6.86 3.83 3.73
CA PHE A 70 6.47 4.52 4.96
C PHE A 70 7.47 5.62 5.27
N MET A 71 6.99 6.68 5.90
CA MET A 71 7.80 7.73 6.51
C MET A 71 7.75 7.56 8.03
N ILE A 72 8.89 7.81 8.68
CA ILE A 72 9.04 7.81 10.15
C ILE A 72 9.52 9.20 10.56
N GLY A 73 9.11 9.67 11.74
CA GLY A 73 9.44 10.99 12.27
C GLY A 73 8.53 12.10 11.74
N LEU A 74 7.30 11.76 11.35
CA LEU A 74 6.32 12.74 10.91
C LEU A 74 5.87 13.66 12.07
N PRO A 75 5.46 14.91 11.77
CA PRO A 75 4.90 15.78 12.80
C PRO A 75 3.75 15.08 13.55
N THR A 76 3.77 15.16 14.88
CA THR A 76 2.79 14.54 15.79
C THR A 76 2.82 12.99 15.85
N GLU A 77 3.81 12.33 15.25
CA GLU A 77 3.98 10.88 15.34
C GLU A 77 4.17 10.43 16.79
N THR A 78 3.47 9.38 17.17
CA THR A 78 3.56 8.73 18.47
C THR A 78 4.04 7.29 18.34
N LEU A 79 4.39 6.66 19.47
CA LEU A 79 4.73 5.23 19.50
C LEU A 79 3.59 4.35 18.99
N ASP A 80 2.34 4.74 19.22
CA ASP A 80 1.17 4.00 18.73
C ASP A 80 1.09 4.02 17.20
N ASP A 81 1.52 5.11 16.54
CA ASP A 81 1.56 5.16 15.08
C ASP A 81 2.62 4.24 14.50
N LEU A 82 3.77 4.11 15.18
CA LEU A 82 4.82 3.17 14.82
C LEU A 82 4.38 1.73 15.02
N GLN A 83 3.65 1.44 16.11
CA GLN A 83 3.03 0.13 16.31
C GLN A 83 1.97 -0.16 15.24
N ALA A 84 1.17 0.84 14.86
CA ALA A 84 0.18 0.73 13.80
C ALA A 84 0.83 0.46 12.43
N LEU A 85 2.04 0.97 12.17
CA LEU A 85 2.82 0.64 10.97
C LEU A 85 3.10 -0.86 10.91
N ALA A 86 3.71 -1.42 11.95
CA ALA A 86 3.98 -2.85 12.02
C ALA A 86 2.68 -3.69 11.94
N GLY A 87 1.62 -3.21 12.59
CA GLY A 87 0.29 -3.80 12.53
C GLY A 87 -0.28 -3.81 11.11
N LEU A 88 -0.20 -2.70 10.38
CA LEU A 88 -0.65 -2.58 9.00
C LEU A 88 0.15 -3.51 8.07
N THR A 89 1.47 -3.55 8.20
CA THR A 89 2.31 -4.46 7.40
C THR A 89 1.93 -5.93 7.65
N LYS A 90 1.68 -6.31 8.90
CA LYS A 90 1.18 -7.66 9.23
C LYS A 90 -0.21 -7.91 8.66
N LYS A 91 -1.11 -6.93 8.73
CA LYS A 91 -2.44 -7.04 8.13
C LYS A 91 -2.34 -7.25 6.63
N ILE A 92 -1.51 -6.49 5.91
CA ILE A 92 -1.30 -6.67 4.46
C ILE A 92 -0.72 -8.05 4.16
N LYS A 93 0.32 -8.47 4.89
CA LYS A 93 0.99 -9.76 4.66
C LYS A 93 0.08 -10.98 4.90
N HIS A 94 -0.77 -10.91 5.91
CA HIS A 94 -1.68 -12.00 6.29
C HIS A 94 -3.13 -11.73 5.85
N HIS A 95 -3.36 -10.65 5.09
CA HIS A 95 -4.68 -10.39 4.56
C HIS A 95 -4.99 -11.55 3.63
N LYS A 96 -6.18 -12.11 3.79
CA LYS A 96 -6.57 -13.33 3.09
C LYS A 96 -6.31 -13.16 1.59
N LEU A 97 -5.47 -14.06 1.10
CA LEU A 97 -5.32 -14.45 -0.28
C LEU A 97 -5.71 -15.93 -0.34
#